data_AF-A0A9D2GGK0-F1
#
_entry.id   AF-A0A9D2GGK0-F1
#
_cell.length_a   1.000
_cell.length_b   1.000
_cell.length_c   1.000
_cell.angle_alpha   90.00
_cell.angle_beta   90.00
_cell.angle_gamma   90.00
#
_symmetry.space_group_name_H-M   'P 1'
#
loop_
_entity.id
_entity.type
_entity.pdbx_description
1 polymer ?
#
loop_
_entity_poly.entity_id
_entity_poly.type
_entity_poly.pdbx_seq_one_letter_code
_entity_poly.pdbx_strand_id
1 'polypeptide(L)'
;MKIEYSGIGIFTPNLKEQLLTELKARLGELDLEKTYKLELLFDEISLRDTGRMASFSIPREALPRYLQDRELTGEEKRSQLLSYQLGQAAACLDELGIRAWHFAVTGLMLSDPDSLVLELEEGETFGTEKPEGAKRKKKGMDPPPRVFSIMPSMRGFERNLASLAERWTDELVQAFGSRELYEKYKVVLGWEKLRDILSRFREEYGSGFFGLKEEKGRLQAEFLRMVK
;
A
#
# COMPACT_ATOMS: atom_id res chain seq x y z
N MET A 1 -20.13 3.95 -5.59
CA MET A 1 -20.97 3.26 -4.59
C MET A 1 -20.08 2.72 -3.48
N LYS A 2 -20.49 2.87 -2.21
CA LYS A 2 -19.76 2.34 -1.05
C LYS A 2 -20.71 1.47 -0.22
N ILE A 3 -20.30 0.26 0.11
CA ILE A 3 -21.07 -0.69 0.92
C ILE A 3 -20.22 -1.08 2.13
N GLU A 4 -20.74 -0.86 3.32
CA GLU A 4 -20.10 -1.23 4.58
C GLU A 4 -20.74 -2.51 5.10
N TYR A 5 -19.92 -3.52 5.38
CA TYR A 5 -20.35 -4.81 5.90
C TYR A 5 -19.93 -4.92 7.38
N SER A 6 -20.91 -5.08 8.25
CA SER A 6 -20.69 -5.36 9.68
C SER A 6 -20.60 -6.87 9.91
N GLY A 7 -19.58 -7.33 10.63
CA GLY A 7 -19.38 -8.76 10.93
C GLY A 7 -18.83 -9.59 9.76
N ILE A 8 -18.48 -8.93 8.65
CA ILE A 8 -17.74 -9.52 7.53
C ILE A 8 -16.41 -8.79 7.46
N GLY A 9 -15.31 -9.50 7.69
CA GLY A 9 -13.95 -8.96 7.65
C GLY A 9 -13.09 -9.69 6.62
N ILE A 10 -11.80 -9.34 6.59
CA ILE A 10 -10.84 -9.92 5.64
C ILE A 10 -10.57 -11.42 5.86
N PHE A 11 -10.93 -11.96 7.02
CA PHE A 11 -10.83 -13.38 7.35
C PHE A 11 -12.13 -14.16 7.14
N THR A 12 -13.21 -13.50 6.69
CA THR A 12 -14.49 -14.18 6.49
C THR A 12 -14.34 -15.24 5.38
N PRO A 13 -14.66 -16.51 5.67
CA PRO A 13 -14.71 -17.54 4.62
C PRO A 13 -15.91 -17.27 3.71
N ASN A 14 -15.85 -17.72 2.46
CA ASN A 14 -16.94 -17.56 1.49
C ASN A 14 -17.33 -16.08 1.27
N LEU A 15 -16.32 -15.20 1.20
CA LEU A 15 -16.54 -13.76 1.05
C LEU A 15 -17.35 -13.46 -0.21
N LYS A 16 -17.13 -14.20 -1.31
CA LYS A 16 -17.86 -14.04 -2.56
C LYS A 16 -19.38 -14.12 -2.35
N GLU A 17 -19.86 -15.13 -1.64
CA GLU A 17 -21.29 -15.36 -1.40
C GLU A 17 -21.91 -14.25 -0.53
N GLN A 18 -21.15 -13.76 0.45
CA GLN A 18 -21.57 -12.63 1.30
C GLN A 18 -21.69 -11.34 0.47
N LEU A 19 -20.67 -11.04 -0.34
CA LEU A 19 -20.68 -9.88 -1.23
C LEU A 19 -21.80 -9.98 -2.27
N LEU A 20 -22.02 -11.17 -2.83
CA LEU A 20 -23.05 -11.41 -3.85
C LEU A 20 -24.44 -11.07 -3.32
N THR A 21 -24.74 -11.46 -2.09
CA THR A 21 -26.05 -11.24 -1.46
C THR A 21 -26.37 -9.74 -1.35
N GLU A 22 -25.43 -8.95 -0.84
CA GLU A 22 -25.61 -7.49 -0.67
C GLU A 22 -25.55 -6.73 -2.00
N LEU A 23 -24.57 -7.03 -2.87
CA LEU A 23 -24.42 -6.35 -4.15
C LEU A 23 -25.60 -6.62 -5.09
N LYS A 24 -26.15 -7.84 -5.09
CA LYS A 24 -27.31 -8.18 -5.93
C LYS A 24 -28.53 -7.35 -5.56
N ALA A 25 -28.74 -7.02 -4.29
CA ALA A 25 -29.84 -6.17 -3.85
C ALA A 25 -29.70 -4.72 -4.33
N ARG A 26 -28.46 -4.27 -4.56
CA ARG A 26 -28.12 -2.89 -4.98
C ARG A 26 -27.72 -2.78 -6.44
N LEU A 27 -27.88 -3.84 -7.23
CA LEU A 27 -27.41 -3.88 -8.62
C LEU A 27 -28.06 -2.77 -9.47
N GLY A 28 -29.30 -2.38 -9.16
CA GLY A 28 -30.01 -1.28 -9.82
C GLY A 28 -29.42 0.12 -9.59
N GLU A 29 -28.51 0.26 -8.62
CA GLU A 29 -27.77 1.52 -8.37
C GLU A 29 -26.56 1.68 -9.30
N LEU A 30 -26.18 0.63 -10.03
CA LEU A 30 -25.03 0.61 -10.91
C LEU A 30 -25.45 0.69 -12.38
N ASP A 31 -24.74 1.51 -13.14
CA ASP A 31 -24.80 1.49 -14.59
C ASP A 31 -23.86 0.39 -15.12
N LEU A 32 -24.43 -0.73 -15.56
CA LEU A 32 -23.68 -1.86 -16.12
C LEU A 32 -23.02 -1.53 -17.47
N GLU A 33 -23.36 -0.38 -18.08
CA GLU A 33 -22.69 0.11 -19.27
C GLU A 33 -21.30 0.71 -18.98
N LYS A 34 -21.07 1.13 -17.73
CA LYS A 34 -19.81 1.70 -17.27
C LYS A 34 -18.83 0.64 -16.83
N THR A 35 -17.58 1.06 -16.65
CA THR A 35 -16.52 0.25 -16.03
C THR A 35 -16.15 0.84 -14.69
N TYR A 36 -15.91 -0.01 -13.71
CA TYR A 36 -15.63 0.37 -12.33
C TYR A 36 -14.21 0.02 -11.91
N LYS A 37 -13.76 0.66 -10.84
CA LYS A 37 -12.67 0.20 -9.99
C LYS A 37 -13.26 -0.35 -8.71
N LEU A 38 -12.79 -1.51 -8.29
CA LEU A 38 -13.14 -2.14 -7.03
C LEU A 38 -12.03 -1.90 -6.01
N GLU A 39 -12.40 -1.48 -4.81
CA GLU A 39 -11.51 -1.42 -3.66
C GLU A 39 -12.16 -2.10 -2.44
N LEU A 40 -11.44 -3.05 -1.85
CA LEU A 40 -11.77 -3.66 -0.57
C LEU A 40 -10.96 -2.97 0.54
N LEU A 41 -11.65 -2.31 1.46
CA LEU A 41 -11.03 -1.70 2.63
C LEU A 41 -11.32 -2.54 3.86
N PHE A 42 -10.29 -2.82 4.67
CA PHE A 42 -10.42 -3.59 5.90
C PHE A 42 -9.55 -3.00 7.00
N ASP A 43 -9.80 -3.36 8.26
CA ASP A 43 -8.92 -2.95 9.37
C ASP A 43 -7.59 -3.70 9.31
N GLU A 44 -6.48 -2.98 9.10
CA GLU A 44 -5.15 -3.60 9.03
C GLU A 44 -4.69 -4.23 10.36
N ILE A 45 -5.29 -3.85 11.49
CA ILE A 45 -4.99 -4.47 12.80
C ILE A 45 -5.38 -5.95 12.78
N SER A 46 -6.43 -6.32 12.04
CA SER A 46 -6.89 -7.71 11.93
C SER A 46 -5.77 -8.65 11.45
N LEU A 47 -4.85 -8.21 10.58
CA LEU A 47 -3.72 -9.02 10.09
C LEU A 47 -2.64 -9.31 11.14
N ARG A 48 -2.73 -8.67 12.31
CA ARG A 48 -1.87 -8.95 13.47
C ARG A 48 -2.37 -10.11 14.31
N ASP A 49 -3.63 -10.52 14.13
CA ASP A 49 -4.18 -11.70 14.80
C ASP A 49 -3.54 -12.97 14.20
N THR A 50 -2.53 -13.48 14.90
CA THR A 50 -1.82 -14.69 14.50
C THR A 50 -2.71 -15.92 14.52
N GLY A 51 -3.74 -15.95 15.38
CA GLY A 51 -4.68 -17.06 15.48
C GLY A 51 -5.57 -17.14 14.25
N ARG A 52 -6.21 -16.02 13.88
CA ARG A 52 -7.02 -15.92 12.65
C ARG A 52 -6.19 -16.15 11.38
N MET A 53 -4.97 -15.62 11.35
CA MET A 53 -4.05 -15.87 10.24
C MET A 53 -3.67 -17.35 10.13
N ALA A 54 -3.40 -18.03 11.24
CA ALA A 54 -3.06 -19.45 11.24
C ALA A 54 -4.27 -20.32 10.83
N SER A 55 -5.47 -20.01 11.30
CA SER A 55 -6.68 -20.80 11.04
C SER A 55 -7.28 -20.59 9.65
N PHE A 56 -7.03 -19.44 9.00
CA PHE A 56 -7.52 -19.20 7.66
C PHE A 56 -6.88 -20.16 6.64
N SER A 57 -7.74 -20.81 5.86
CA SER A 57 -7.36 -21.78 4.83
C SER A 57 -7.67 -21.23 3.45
N ILE A 58 -6.66 -21.18 2.59
CA ILE A 58 -6.81 -20.79 1.18
C ILE A 58 -6.96 -22.08 0.36
N PRO A 59 -8.00 -22.22 -0.48
CA PRO A 59 -8.15 -23.39 -1.34
C PRO A 59 -6.93 -23.59 -2.22
N ARG A 60 -6.52 -24.85 -2.41
CA ARG A 60 -5.30 -25.22 -3.16
C ARG A 60 -5.32 -24.68 -4.59
N GLU A 61 -6.47 -24.77 -5.23
CA GLU A 61 -6.74 -24.28 -6.58
C GLU A 61 -6.61 -22.77 -6.73
N ALA A 62 -6.77 -22.02 -5.64
CA ALA A 62 -6.62 -20.56 -5.63
C ALA A 62 -5.17 -20.11 -5.42
N LEU A 63 -4.27 -21.02 -5.03
CA LEU A 63 -2.84 -20.74 -4.87
C LEU A 63 -2.06 -20.92 -6.18
N PRO A 64 -1.02 -20.11 -6.41
CA PRO A 64 -0.04 -20.35 -7.47
C PRO A 64 0.56 -21.76 -7.36
N ARG A 65 0.80 -22.43 -8.51
CA ARG A 65 1.27 -23.83 -8.55
C ARG A 65 2.47 -24.13 -7.64
N TYR A 66 3.41 -23.19 -7.52
CA TYR A 66 4.61 -23.34 -6.69
C TYR A 66 4.35 -23.22 -5.17
N LEU A 67 3.13 -22.84 -4.76
CA LEU A 67 2.70 -22.69 -3.37
C LEU A 67 1.68 -23.74 -2.92
N GLN A 68 1.08 -24.50 -3.85
CA GLN A 68 -0.06 -25.38 -3.57
C GLN A 68 0.21 -26.47 -2.52
N ASP A 69 1.45 -26.93 -2.41
CA ASP A 69 1.86 -28.01 -1.50
C ASP A 69 2.81 -27.52 -0.40
N ARG A 70 2.90 -26.19 -0.20
CA ARG A 70 3.76 -25.57 0.81
C ARG A 70 2.91 -25.02 1.96
N GLU A 71 3.42 -25.18 3.18
CA GLU A 71 2.87 -24.47 4.33
C GLU A 71 3.24 -22.98 4.24
N LEU A 72 2.23 -22.14 4.09
CA LEU A 72 2.40 -20.69 4.01
C LEU A 72 2.49 -20.11 5.43
N THR A 73 3.48 -19.25 5.66
CA THR A 73 3.66 -18.58 6.96
C THR A 73 3.95 -17.09 6.80
N GLY A 74 3.77 -16.32 7.87
CA GLY A 74 4.17 -14.91 7.94
C GLY A 74 3.59 -14.04 6.82
N GLU A 75 4.48 -13.30 6.15
CA GLU A 75 4.13 -12.36 5.10
C GLU A 75 3.63 -13.04 3.81
N GLU A 76 4.16 -14.23 3.48
CA GLU A 76 3.71 -15.02 2.33
C GLU A 76 2.23 -15.39 2.50
N LYS A 77 1.86 -15.92 3.69
CA LYS A 77 0.45 -16.25 3.98
C LYS A 77 -0.46 -15.02 3.94
N ARG A 78 -0.01 -13.89 4.50
CA ARG A 78 -0.76 -12.61 4.44
C ARG A 78 -1.02 -12.18 3.00
N SER A 79 0.02 -12.16 2.16
CA SER A 79 -0.09 -11.75 0.77
C SER A 79 -1.03 -12.67 -0.02
N GLN A 80 -0.94 -13.98 0.19
CA GLN A 80 -1.84 -14.94 -0.46
C GLN A 80 -3.29 -14.81 0.04
N LEU A 81 -3.51 -14.54 1.33
CA LEU A 81 -4.85 -14.31 1.88
C LEU A 81 -5.50 -13.08 1.24
N LEU A 82 -4.77 -11.96 1.18
CA LEU A 82 -5.27 -10.73 0.57
C LEU A 82 -5.54 -10.91 -0.93
N SER A 83 -4.64 -11.59 -1.64
CA SER A 83 -4.82 -11.96 -3.05
C SER A 83 -6.08 -12.81 -3.24
N TYR A 84 -6.29 -13.80 -2.37
CA TYR A 84 -7.44 -14.69 -2.43
C TYR A 84 -8.75 -13.93 -2.22
N GLN A 85 -8.84 -13.09 -1.18
CA GLN A 85 -10.05 -12.30 -0.90
C GLN A 85 -10.37 -11.29 -2.00
N LEU A 86 -9.33 -10.65 -2.57
CA LEU A 86 -9.51 -9.78 -3.73
C LEU A 86 -10.03 -10.56 -4.95
N GLY A 87 -9.54 -11.78 -5.15
CA GLY A 87 -10.06 -12.71 -6.15
C GLY A 87 -11.52 -13.11 -5.93
N GLN A 88 -11.93 -13.33 -4.68
CA GLN A 88 -13.34 -13.59 -4.33
C GLN A 88 -14.25 -12.41 -4.70
N ALA A 89 -13.83 -11.18 -4.38
CA ALA A 89 -14.58 -9.99 -4.77
C ALA A 89 -14.63 -9.78 -6.29
N ALA A 90 -13.52 -10.04 -7.00
CA ALA A 90 -13.53 -10.00 -8.46
C ALA A 90 -14.49 -11.02 -9.08
N ALA A 91 -14.50 -12.26 -8.56
CA ALA A 91 -15.42 -13.30 -9.00
C ALA A 91 -16.90 -12.96 -8.71
N CYS A 92 -17.17 -12.24 -7.62
CA CYS A 92 -18.50 -11.72 -7.30
C CYS A 92 -18.99 -10.73 -8.38
N LEU A 93 -18.15 -9.76 -8.75
CA LEU A 93 -18.48 -8.80 -9.82
C LEU A 93 -18.71 -9.48 -11.17
N ASP A 94 -17.89 -10.46 -11.51
CA ASP A 94 -18.02 -11.24 -12.74
C ASP A 94 -19.37 -11.96 -12.81
N GLU A 95 -19.81 -12.56 -11.70
CA GLU A 95 -21.09 -13.25 -11.60
C GLU A 95 -22.29 -12.29 -11.74
N LEU A 96 -22.14 -11.05 -11.27
CA LEU A 96 -23.15 -9.99 -11.40
C LEU A 96 -23.09 -9.24 -12.74
N GLY A 97 -22.13 -9.56 -13.61
CA GLY A 97 -21.94 -8.87 -14.90
C GLY A 97 -21.42 -7.43 -14.76
N ILE A 98 -20.84 -7.07 -13.61
CA ILE A 98 -20.28 -5.75 -13.37
C ILE A 98 -18.88 -5.69 -14.01
N ARG A 99 -18.69 -4.75 -14.94
CA ARG A 99 -17.38 -4.55 -15.57
C ARG A 99 -16.45 -3.80 -14.64
N ALA A 100 -15.32 -4.40 -14.28
CA ALA A 100 -14.26 -3.73 -13.55
C ALA A 100 -12.87 -4.04 -14.14
N TRP A 101 -11.98 -3.04 -14.08
CA TRP A 101 -10.62 -3.14 -14.62
C TRP A 101 -9.54 -3.05 -13.54
N HIS A 102 -9.86 -2.43 -12.40
CA HIS A 102 -8.96 -2.29 -11.27
C HIS A 102 -9.56 -2.96 -10.04
N PHE A 103 -8.73 -3.71 -9.32
CA PHE A 103 -9.08 -4.39 -8.09
C PHE A 103 -8.00 -4.08 -7.06
N ALA A 104 -8.38 -3.47 -5.96
CA ALA A 104 -7.49 -3.15 -4.85
C ALA A 104 -7.98 -3.78 -3.55
N VAL A 105 -7.04 -4.14 -2.68
CA VAL A 105 -7.29 -4.41 -1.28
C VAL A 105 -6.35 -3.58 -0.43
N THR A 106 -6.92 -2.80 0.48
CA THR A 106 -6.22 -1.76 1.24
C THR A 106 -6.54 -1.92 2.72
N GLY A 107 -5.48 -2.00 3.53
CA GLY A 107 -5.60 -1.98 4.98
C GLY A 107 -5.66 -0.55 5.51
N LEU A 108 -6.70 -0.22 6.28
CA LEU A 108 -6.92 1.08 6.91
C LEU A 108 -7.06 0.94 8.44
N MET A 109 -7.05 2.06 9.16
CA MET A 109 -7.50 2.12 10.56
C MET A 109 -9.02 2.24 10.56
N LEU A 110 -9.73 1.11 10.67
CA LEU A 110 -11.17 1.12 10.92
C LEU A 110 -11.43 0.97 12.41
N SER A 111 -12.63 1.35 12.86
CA SER A 111 -13.02 1.21 14.28
C SER A 111 -13.41 -0.23 14.64
N ASP A 112 -13.69 -1.08 13.65
CA ASP A 112 -14.13 -2.45 13.82
C ASP A 112 -13.24 -3.42 13.01
N PRO A 113 -12.50 -4.34 13.67
CA PRO A 113 -11.63 -5.30 13.00
C PRO A 113 -12.37 -6.38 12.19
N ASP A 114 -13.67 -6.54 12.42
CA ASP A 114 -14.57 -7.44 11.70
C ASP A 114 -15.44 -6.69 10.68
N SER A 115 -14.97 -5.52 10.24
CA SER A 115 -15.61 -4.76 9.17
C SER A 115 -14.83 -4.83 7.85
N LEU A 116 -15.59 -4.80 6.78
CA LEU A 116 -15.10 -4.72 5.41
C LEU A 116 -15.93 -3.67 4.69
N VAL A 117 -15.27 -2.83 3.91
CA VAL A 117 -15.93 -1.90 3.00
C VAL A 117 -15.62 -2.32 1.58
N LEU A 118 -16.65 -2.40 0.75
CA LEU A 118 -16.50 -2.52 -0.69
C LEU A 118 -16.84 -1.18 -1.32
N GLU A 119 -15.89 -0.63 -2.05
CA GLU A 119 -16.06 0.59 -2.83
C GLU A 119 -15.98 0.27 -4.32
N LEU A 120 -16.97 0.76 -5.05
CA LEU A 120 -17.04 0.74 -6.51
C LEU A 120 -17.04 2.18 -7.01
N GLU A 121 -15.90 2.61 -7.52
CA GLU A 121 -15.74 3.91 -8.16
C GLU A 121 -15.96 3.74 -9.66
N GLU A 122 -16.72 4.64 -10.30
CA GLU A 122 -16.75 4.70 -11.76
C GLU A 122 -15.35 5.03 -12.27
N GLY A 123 -14.75 4.12 -13.03
CA GLY A 123 -13.45 4.35 -13.63
C GLY A 123 -13.60 5.01 -15.00
N GLU A 124 -12.67 5.89 -15.35
CA GLU A 124 -12.50 6.27 -16.74
C GLU A 124 -12.16 5.02 -17.56
N THR A 125 -12.77 4.90 -18.74
CA THR A 125 -12.48 3.81 -19.65
C THR A 125 -11.03 3.89 -20.09
N PHE A 126 -10.27 2.82 -19.87
CA PHE A 126 -8.94 2.66 -20.45
C PHE A 126 -9.07 2.83 -21.99
N GLY A 127 -8.60 3.96 -22.54
CA GLY A 127 -8.50 4.15 -24.00
C GLY A 127 -9.18 5.38 -24.63
N THR A 128 -9.55 6.42 -23.89
CA THR A 128 -9.98 7.70 -24.52
C THR A 128 -8.83 8.66 -24.85
N GLU A 129 -7.61 8.44 -24.33
CA GLU A 129 -6.42 9.13 -24.83
C GLU A 129 -5.87 8.41 -26.06
N LYS A 130 -6.18 8.94 -27.24
CA LYS A 130 -5.48 8.56 -28.47
C LYS A 130 -4.12 9.26 -28.49
N PRO A 131 -2.98 8.55 -28.42
CA PRO A 131 -1.74 9.10 -28.94
C PRO A 131 -1.92 9.32 -30.45
N GLU A 132 -1.60 10.53 -30.91
CA GLU A 132 -1.57 10.85 -32.34
C GLU A 132 -0.71 9.82 -33.08
N GLY A 133 -1.33 9.03 -33.98
CA GLY A 133 -0.62 8.12 -34.88
C GLY A 133 -0.90 6.62 -34.73
N ALA A 134 -1.66 6.16 -33.73
CA ALA A 134 -2.00 4.74 -33.62
C ALA A 134 -3.07 4.33 -34.66
N LYS A 135 -2.66 3.55 -35.65
CA LYS A 135 -3.52 2.91 -36.67
C LYS A 135 -4.77 2.30 -36.01
N ARG A 136 -5.94 2.60 -36.58
CA ARG A 136 -7.26 2.05 -36.21
C ARG A 136 -7.19 0.54 -35.98
N LYS A 137 -7.02 0.09 -34.74
CA LYS A 137 -7.42 -1.26 -34.34
C LYS A 137 -8.95 -1.29 -34.33
N LYS A 138 -9.53 -2.32 -34.94
CA LYS A 138 -10.97 -2.55 -35.04
C LYS A 138 -11.63 -2.34 -33.67
N LYS A 139 -12.77 -1.64 -33.65
CA LYS A 139 -13.76 -1.72 -32.57
C LYS A 139 -14.07 -3.19 -32.33
N GLY A 140 -13.52 -3.72 -31.25
CA GLY A 140 -13.73 -5.05 -30.70
C GLY A 140 -13.31 -4.95 -29.24
N MET A 141 -14.25 -5.21 -28.36
CA MET A 141 -14.18 -5.05 -26.90
C MET A 141 -13.15 -6.01 -26.29
N ASP A 142 -11.86 -5.77 -26.46
CA ASP A 142 -10.91 -6.39 -25.54
C ASP A 142 -11.13 -5.72 -24.18
N PRO A 143 -11.56 -6.44 -23.14
CA PRO A 143 -11.70 -5.85 -21.82
C PRO A 143 -10.33 -5.31 -21.41
N PRO A 144 -10.27 -4.11 -20.79
CA PRO A 144 -9.01 -3.56 -20.31
C PRO A 144 -8.29 -4.60 -19.42
N PRO A 145 -6.95 -4.66 -19.47
CA PRO A 145 -6.21 -5.61 -18.65
C PRO A 145 -6.58 -5.41 -17.18
N ARG A 146 -6.93 -6.50 -16.49
CA ARG A 146 -7.26 -6.44 -15.07
C ARG A 146 -6.00 -6.15 -14.27
N VAL A 147 -6.06 -5.10 -13.45
CA VAL A 147 -5.00 -4.72 -12.53
C VAL A 147 -5.43 -5.14 -11.13
N PHE A 148 -4.62 -5.97 -10.48
CA PHE A 148 -4.79 -6.35 -9.09
C PHE A 148 -3.69 -5.68 -8.26
N SER A 149 -4.08 -4.99 -7.19
CA SER A 149 -3.17 -4.31 -6.29
C SER A 149 -3.47 -4.68 -4.84
N ILE A 150 -2.40 -4.91 -4.09
CA ILE A 150 -2.45 -5.10 -2.64
C ILE A 150 -1.67 -3.92 -2.08
N MET A 151 -2.36 -2.98 -1.46
CA MET A 151 -1.69 -1.81 -0.89
C MET A 151 -0.94 -2.21 0.39
N PRO A 152 0.30 -1.76 0.56
CA PRO A 152 1.05 -2.00 1.78
C PRO A 152 0.33 -1.37 2.98
N SER A 153 0.50 -1.98 4.16
CA SER A 153 -0.02 -1.46 5.43
C SER A 153 0.33 0.02 5.59
N MET A 154 -0.69 0.86 5.85
CA MET A 154 -0.50 2.28 6.11
C MET A 154 0.36 2.48 7.37
N ARG A 155 0.23 1.64 8.42
CA ARG A 155 1.19 1.64 9.55
C ARG A 155 2.59 1.18 9.16
N GLY A 156 2.71 0.21 8.26
CA GLY A 156 4.02 -0.20 7.73
C GLY A 156 4.71 0.96 7.02
N PHE A 157 3.95 1.70 6.22
CA PHE A 157 4.39 2.91 5.55
C PHE A 157 4.71 4.04 6.52
N GLU A 158 3.82 4.36 7.47
CA GLU A 158 4.05 5.37 8.52
C GLU A 158 5.24 5.02 9.41
N ARG A 159 5.40 3.75 9.82
CA ARG A 159 6.56 3.30 10.59
C ARG A 159 7.84 3.38 9.76
N ASN A 160 7.78 3.07 8.46
CA ASN A 160 8.91 3.25 7.56
C ASN A 160 9.25 4.74 7.40
N LEU A 161 8.27 5.63 7.30
CA LEU A 161 8.48 7.07 7.28
C LEU A 161 9.04 7.60 8.60
N ALA A 162 8.51 7.15 9.74
CA ALA A 162 8.99 7.52 11.08
C ALA A 162 10.42 7.04 11.30
N SER A 163 10.73 5.78 10.97
CA SER A 163 12.09 5.24 11.06
C SER A 163 13.06 5.91 10.08
N LEU A 164 12.60 6.33 8.90
CA LEU A 164 13.38 7.19 8.03
C LEU A 164 13.65 8.54 8.70
N ALA A 165 12.63 9.22 9.22
CA ALA A 165 12.77 10.50 9.89
C ALA A 165 13.68 10.44 11.14
N GLU A 166 13.61 9.34 11.91
CA GLU A 166 14.53 9.07 13.01
C GLU A 166 15.97 8.90 12.52
N ARG A 167 16.21 8.11 11.47
CA ARG A 167 17.55 7.97 10.85
C ARG A 167 18.11 9.31 10.38
N TRP A 168 17.29 10.13 9.73
CA TRP A 168 17.69 11.49 9.32
C TRP A 168 18.03 12.36 10.52
N THR A 169 17.26 12.27 11.61
CA THR A 169 17.52 13.01 12.85
C THR A 169 18.81 12.56 13.50
N ASP A 170 19.05 11.25 13.62
CA ASP A 170 20.27 10.69 14.20
C ASP A 170 21.50 11.10 13.41
N GLU A 171 21.43 11.07 12.08
CA GLU A 171 22.53 11.52 11.22
C GLU A 171 22.80 13.02 11.34
N LEU A 172 21.76 13.85 11.43
CA LEU A 172 21.92 15.28 11.72
C LEU A 172 22.58 15.48 13.09
N VAL A 173 22.13 14.78 14.13
CA VAL A 173 22.73 14.85 15.47
C VAL A 173 24.19 14.43 15.45
N GLN A 174 24.56 13.40 14.68
CA GLN A 174 25.95 13.01 14.49
C GLN A 174 26.77 14.08 13.74
N ALA A 175 26.18 14.70 12.71
CA ALA A 175 26.81 15.75 11.90
C ALA A 175 27.05 17.04 12.69
N PHE A 176 26.12 17.40 13.57
CA PHE A 176 26.28 18.49 14.54
C PHE A 176 27.16 18.10 15.74
N GLY A 177 27.37 16.81 15.99
CA GLY A 177 28.15 16.29 17.10
C GLY A 177 27.45 16.37 18.46
N SER A 178 26.32 17.07 18.57
CA SER A 178 25.45 17.05 19.74
C SER A 178 23.99 17.31 19.37
N ARG A 179 23.09 16.73 20.17
CA ARG A 179 21.65 16.93 20.00
C ARG A 179 21.22 18.37 20.30
N GLU A 180 21.86 19.00 21.28
CA GLU A 180 21.60 20.40 21.64
C GLU A 180 21.89 21.35 20.47
N LEU A 181 23.01 21.14 19.77
CA LEU A 181 23.38 21.99 18.63
C LEU A 181 22.43 21.76 17.45
N TYR A 182 22.08 20.51 17.17
CA TYR A 182 21.05 20.18 16.17
C TYR A 182 19.73 20.89 16.44
N GLU A 183 19.17 20.78 17.66
CA GLU A 183 17.88 21.41 17.98
C GLU A 183 17.95 22.94 17.85
N LYS A 184 19.07 23.57 18.24
CA LYS A 184 19.28 25.00 18.04
C LYS A 184 19.20 25.40 16.57
N TYR A 185 19.89 24.67 15.69
CA TYR A 185 19.86 24.96 14.25
C TYR A 185 18.54 24.57 13.59
N LYS A 186 17.86 23.52 14.07
CA LYS A 186 16.54 23.11 13.59
C LYS A 186 15.50 24.18 13.80
N VAL A 187 15.51 24.86 14.95
CA VAL A 187 14.60 25.99 15.23
C VAL A 187 14.85 27.17 14.27
N VAL A 188 16.11 27.40 13.89
CA VAL A 188 16.48 28.55 13.05
C VAL A 188 16.28 28.28 11.56
N LEU A 189 16.67 27.10 11.07
CA LEU A 189 16.71 26.77 9.64
C LEU A 189 15.53 25.92 9.16
N GLY A 190 14.83 25.26 10.08
CA GLY A 190 13.79 24.29 9.76
C GLY A 190 14.35 22.93 9.32
N TRP A 191 13.52 21.90 9.43
CA TRP A 191 13.90 20.52 9.14
C TRP A 191 14.25 20.28 7.67
N GLU A 192 13.51 20.87 6.74
CA GLU A 192 13.71 20.69 5.29
C GLU A 192 15.08 21.18 4.84
N LYS A 193 15.48 22.39 5.27
CA LYS A 193 16.76 22.98 4.90
C LYS A 193 17.95 22.20 5.47
N LEU A 194 17.83 21.68 6.70
CA LEU A 194 18.84 20.82 7.30
C LEU A 194 18.98 19.49 6.56
N ARG A 195 17.85 18.91 6.11
CA ARG A 195 17.84 17.69 5.30
C ARG A 195 18.53 17.89 3.96
N ASP A 196 18.32 19.03 3.31
CA ASP A 196 18.98 19.36 2.04
C ASP A 196 20.49 19.50 2.22
N ILE A 197 20.94 20.19 3.28
CA ILE A 197 22.36 20.34 3.61
C ILE A 197 22.99 18.96 3.88
N LEU A 198 22.32 18.11 4.65
CA LEU A 198 22.79 16.73 4.91
C LEU A 198 22.84 15.88 3.65
N SER A 199 21.90 16.05 2.73
CA SER A 199 21.90 15.34 1.44
C SER A 199 23.10 15.75 0.58
N ARG A 200 23.39 17.06 0.50
CA ARG A 200 24.59 17.57 -0.20
C ARG A 200 25.88 17.09 0.45
N PHE A 201 25.91 17.07 1.78
CA PHE A 201 27.06 16.55 2.52
C PHE A 201 27.31 15.06 2.21
N ARG A 202 26.25 14.25 2.10
CA ARG A 202 26.34 12.84 1.68
C ARG A 202 26.82 12.68 0.24
N GLU A 203 26.41 13.55 -0.67
CA GLU A 203 26.88 13.53 -2.06
C GLU A 203 28.39 13.80 -2.14
N GLU A 204 28.89 14.71 -1.30
CA GLU A 204 30.31 15.11 -1.31
C GLU A 204 31.21 14.14 -0.55
N TYR A 205 30.75 13.59 0.58
CA TYR A 205 31.57 12.79 1.50
C TYR A 205 31.15 11.30 1.58
N GLY A 206 30.16 10.88 0.79
CA GLY A 206 29.60 9.52 0.79
C GLY A 206 28.62 9.27 1.93
N SER A 207 28.06 8.06 2.01
CA SER A 207 27.25 7.61 3.16
C SER A 207 28.12 7.01 4.25
N GLY A 208 27.81 7.23 5.54
CA GLY A 208 28.56 6.65 6.65
C GLY A 208 29.85 7.40 7.02
N PHE A 209 29.89 8.70 6.74
CA PHE A 209 31.01 9.63 6.89
C PHE A 209 31.62 9.74 8.31
N PHE A 210 31.01 9.14 9.35
CA PHE A 210 31.59 9.09 10.71
C PHE A 210 32.24 7.75 11.09
N GLY A 211 32.57 6.92 10.10
CA GLY A 211 33.16 5.59 10.32
C GLY A 211 34.53 5.58 11.01
N LEU A 212 35.30 6.67 10.96
CA LEU A 212 36.64 6.77 11.55
C LEU A 212 36.71 7.91 12.59
N LYS A 213 37.21 7.61 13.80
CA LYS A 213 37.31 8.59 14.91
C LYS A 213 38.16 9.81 14.56
N GLU A 214 39.19 9.63 13.75
CA GLU A 214 40.17 10.67 13.37
C GLU A 214 39.58 11.70 12.40
N GLU A 215 38.66 11.29 11.53
CA GLU A 215 38.05 12.18 10.54
C GLU A 215 36.77 12.87 11.04
N LYS A 216 36.19 12.36 12.13
CA LYS A 216 34.93 12.85 12.70
C LYS A 216 34.97 14.35 13.00
N GLY A 217 36.02 14.84 13.64
CA GLY A 217 36.16 16.26 13.98
C GLY A 217 36.24 17.17 12.74
N ARG A 218 37.00 16.74 11.72
CA ARG A 218 37.11 17.46 10.44
C ARG A 218 35.77 17.53 9.72
N LEU A 219 35.08 16.39 9.60
CA LEU A 219 33.82 16.29 8.87
C LEU A 219 32.68 17.03 9.59
N GLN A 220 32.67 17.08 10.92
CA GLN A 220 31.74 17.93 11.68
C GLN A 220 32.00 19.42 11.43
N ALA A 221 33.26 19.84 11.37
CA ALA A 221 33.60 21.23 11.06
C ALA A 221 33.17 21.62 9.64
N GLU A 222 33.36 20.73 8.67
CA GLU A 222 32.90 20.90 7.29
C GLU A 222 31.37 20.96 7.19
N PHE A 223 30.68 20.08 7.90
CA PHE A 223 29.21 20.13 7.95
C PHE A 223 28.72 21.45 8.54
N LEU A 224 29.30 21.90 9.66
CA LEU A 224 28.97 23.20 10.26
C LEU A 224 29.30 24.39 9.34
N ARG A 225 30.28 24.26 8.45
CA ARG A 225 30.59 25.26 7.43
C ARG A 225 29.49 25.32 6.37
N MET A 226 28.91 24.18 5.97
CA MET A 226 27.78 24.14 5.02
C MET A 226 26.46 24.63 5.62
N VAL A 227 26.33 24.60 6.95
CA VAL A 227 25.16 25.12 7.68
C VAL A 227 25.17 26.64 7.83
N LYS A 228 26.36 27.26 7.85
CA LYS A 228 26.56 28.71 7.95
C LYS A 228 26.40 29.42 6.60
#